data_AF-A0A5D3K5R3-F1
#
_entry.id   AF-A0A5D3K5R3-F1
#
_cell.length_a   1.000
_cell.length_b   1.000
_cell.length_c   1.000
_cell.angle_alpha   90.00
_cell.angle_beta   90.00
_cell.angle_gamma   90.00
#
_symmetry.space_group_name_H-M   'P 1'
#
loop_
_entity.id
_entity.type
_entity.pdbx_description
1 polymer ?
#
loop_
_entity_poly.entity_id
_entity_poly.type
_entity_poly.pdbx_seq_one_letter_code
_entity_poly.pdbx_strand_id
1 'polypeptide(L)'
;MTIRLAVRELRPPQLQFGGAVTTSDPKIGLDLAGPFDLRFGAARQTQVKVGIIGPRQLVDQTRRWLERCRSPVPVLGTPTLLQKPFPGFAKTFHMSLVDSDGWTVHLDSERRDPLEEALDDDDLFRSFQKVVDLYSDAHARLAKRDTNRPDVVIICIPENVLKKVRSVERDLTLEEKKKAKAIAKSREVRQMDMFDMLQDVEQTEEDFLKRDLRHALKARAMANKLPIQIVTERLLVDGPHNEDPATRAWNFTVGLYYKAGNVPWRLPTDGPETCFVGISFHHFRTTQRHVVQSTLAQAFSSEGEGFAIRGQGVPADADQRRNLHLSEDQAFNLCKNVLVEYEKRTGGAPLRMVVHKTTFFDQAEQKGFSEALRDIPIVEMVTLVPSAFRLIRFGAYPPKVGTLCSVNDARSYLFTSGYMPELGTYPGPHVPQPFEIRRIGDGDHISAAQDVLNLTRMNWNTADIRGKWPVTLSFARRVGGILDEYGEEGEPVTSFRYFV
;
A
#
# COMPACT_ATOMS: atom_id res chain seq x y z
N MET A 1 -31.26 14.05 -27.20
CA MET A 1 -31.05 14.08 -25.73
C MET A 1 -30.06 15.17 -25.40
N THR A 2 -30.43 16.12 -24.55
CA THR A 2 -29.53 17.19 -24.12
C THR A 2 -28.62 16.65 -23.02
N ILE A 3 -27.31 16.67 -23.23
CA ILE A 3 -26.33 16.28 -22.21
C ILE A 3 -26.10 17.49 -21.30
N ARG A 4 -26.38 17.35 -20.00
CA ARG A 4 -26.05 18.35 -18.98
C ARG A 4 -24.76 17.95 -18.29
N LEU A 5 -23.80 18.87 -18.27
CA LEU A 5 -22.52 18.70 -17.58
C LEU A 5 -22.45 19.71 -16.44
N ALA A 6 -22.18 19.23 -15.24
CA ALA A 6 -21.87 20.06 -14.08
C ALA A 6 -20.43 19.75 -13.64
N VAL A 7 -19.59 20.78 -13.54
CA VAL A 7 -18.20 20.64 -13.11
C VAL A 7 -18.04 21.37 -11.78
N ARG A 8 -17.46 20.69 -10.79
CA ARG A 8 -17.21 21.21 -9.46
C ARG A 8 -15.78 20.89 -9.04
N GLU A 9 -15.13 21.84 -8.40
CA GLU A 9 -13.85 21.61 -7.74
C GLU A 9 -14.09 21.22 -6.28
N LEU A 10 -13.58 20.05 -5.88
CA LEU A 10 -13.60 19.59 -4.49
C LEU A 10 -12.51 20.27 -3.67
N ARG A 11 -12.66 20.24 -2.34
CA ARG A 11 -11.62 20.79 -1.47
C ARG A 11 -10.38 19.89 -1.54
N PRO A 12 -9.17 20.47 -1.63
CA PRO A 12 -7.96 19.65 -1.56
C PRO A 12 -7.90 18.93 -0.21
N PRO A 13 -7.50 17.64 -0.18
CA PRO A 13 -7.38 16.91 1.08
C PRO A 13 -6.50 17.67 2.06
N GLN A 14 -6.99 17.83 3.29
CA GLN A 14 -6.23 18.40 4.38
C GLN A 14 -5.71 17.25 5.24
N LEU A 15 -4.42 17.29 5.57
CA LEU A 15 -3.80 16.35 6.49
C LEU A 15 -3.56 17.04 7.84
N GLN A 16 -3.75 16.29 8.91
CA GLN A 16 -3.52 16.73 10.29
C GLN A 16 -2.24 16.11 10.86
N PHE A 17 -1.50 16.94 11.57
CA PHE A 17 -0.16 16.68 12.10
C PHE A 17 -0.13 16.91 13.63
N GLY A 18 1.07 16.89 14.23
CA GLY A 18 1.25 17.11 15.67
C GLY A 18 0.78 18.49 16.11
N GLY A 19 1.21 19.53 15.39
CA GLY A 19 0.81 20.93 15.61
C GLY A 19 -0.59 21.30 15.08
N ALA A 20 -0.89 22.60 15.10
CA ALA A 20 -2.19 23.15 14.67
C ALA A 20 -2.35 23.30 13.15
N VAL A 21 -1.26 23.17 12.39
CA VAL A 21 -1.25 23.35 10.92
C VAL A 21 -1.88 22.15 10.24
N THR A 22 -2.75 22.42 9.26
CA THR A 22 -3.23 21.43 8.29
C THR A 22 -2.77 21.81 6.89
N THR A 23 -2.39 20.83 6.08
CA THR A 23 -1.91 21.04 4.70
C THR A 23 -2.13 19.80 3.83
N SER A 24 -2.15 19.97 2.51
CA SER A 24 -2.28 18.85 1.56
C SER A 24 -0.96 18.14 1.26
N ASP A 25 0.18 18.77 1.55
CA ASP A 25 1.52 18.22 1.32
C ASP A 25 2.13 17.68 2.65
N PRO A 26 2.34 16.36 2.77
CA PRO A 26 2.90 15.75 3.97
C PRO A 26 4.32 16.23 4.29
N LYS A 27 5.13 16.59 3.29
CA LYS A 27 6.50 17.10 3.52
C LYS A 27 6.46 18.44 4.24
N ILE A 28 5.55 19.34 3.82
CA ILE A 28 5.36 20.66 4.44
C ILE A 28 4.79 20.48 5.85
N GLY A 29 3.79 19.62 6.01
CA GLY A 29 3.14 19.40 7.30
C GLY A 29 4.09 18.83 8.34
N LEU A 30 4.91 17.84 7.97
CA LEU A 30 5.90 17.25 8.87
C LEU A 30 7.01 18.23 9.26
N ASP A 31 7.51 19.06 8.32
CA ASP A 31 8.55 20.06 8.64
C ASP A 31 8.03 21.18 9.55
N LEU A 32 6.77 21.61 9.38
CA LEU A 32 6.20 22.72 10.16
C LEU A 32 5.58 22.29 11.49
N ALA A 33 4.95 21.12 11.54
CA ALA A 33 4.09 20.71 12.66
C ALA A 33 4.47 19.35 13.28
N GLY A 34 5.47 18.66 12.74
CA GLY A 34 5.90 17.35 13.21
C GLY A 34 4.85 16.24 13.00
N PRO A 35 5.14 15.00 13.40
CA PRO A 35 4.23 13.87 13.20
C PRO A 35 3.02 13.94 14.13
N PHE A 36 1.91 13.34 13.70
CA PHE A 36 0.64 13.35 14.44
C PHE A 36 0.76 12.76 15.85
N ASP A 37 1.54 11.69 16.02
CA ASP A 37 1.74 11.03 17.31
C ASP A 37 2.42 11.89 18.39
N LEU A 38 2.90 13.09 18.08
CA LEU A 38 3.29 14.09 19.10
C LEU A 38 2.14 14.40 20.07
N ARG A 39 0.89 14.21 19.62
CA ARG A 39 -0.31 14.39 20.43
C ARG A 39 -0.51 13.28 21.48
N PHE A 40 0.21 12.15 21.37
CA PHE A 40 0.12 11.04 22.32
C PHE A 40 0.92 11.26 23.61
N GLY A 41 1.68 12.35 23.71
CA GLY A 41 2.39 12.74 24.93
C GLY A 41 3.47 11.73 25.35
N ALA A 42 3.53 11.42 26.65
CA ALA A 42 4.60 10.60 27.25
C ALA A 42 4.60 9.12 26.81
N ALA A 43 3.52 8.61 26.22
CA ALA A 43 3.45 7.24 25.70
C ALA A 43 4.24 7.04 24.40
N ARG A 44 4.72 8.14 23.80
CA ARG A 44 5.43 8.16 22.53
C ARG A 44 6.87 7.66 22.67
N GLN A 45 7.32 6.85 21.72
CA GLN A 45 8.71 6.45 21.62
C GLN A 45 9.61 7.66 21.37
N THR A 46 10.84 7.64 21.87
CA THR A 46 11.83 8.71 21.63
C THR A 46 12.85 8.34 20.55
N GLN A 47 12.91 7.06 20.18
CA GLN A 47 13.89 6.51 19.26
C GLN A 47 13.26 5.46 18.37
N VAL A 48 13.72 5.38 17.13
CA VAL A 48 13.44 4.28 16.20
C VAL A 48 14.70 3.44 16.07
N LYS A 49 14.64 2.18 16.53
CA LYS A 49 15.76 1.23 16.50
C LYS A 49 15.73 0.42 15.20
N VAL A 50 16.82 0.46 14.47
CA VAL A 50 16.93 -0.13 13.13
C VAL A 50 17.96 -1.25 13.11
N GLY A 51 17.53 -2.46 12.78
CA GLY A 51 18.42 -3.57 12.43
C GLY A 51 18.77 -3.55 10.95
N ILE A 52 19.92 -4.15 10.58
CA ILE A 52 20.39 -4.17 9.19
C ILE A 52 20.87 -5.59 8.86
N ILE A 53 20.39 -6.15 7.76
CA ILE A 53 20.79 -7.46 7.26
C ILE A 53 21.22 -7.34 5.79
N GLY A 54 22.39 -7.87 5.45
CA GLY A 54 22.87 -7.92 4.07
C GLY A 54 24.38 -8.12 3.97
N PRO A 55 24.95 -8.06 2.76
CA PRO A 55 26.40 -8.07 2.55
C PRO A 55 27.09 -6.86 3.21
N ARG A 56 28.33 -7.01 3.69
CA ARG A 56 29.12 -5.97 4.38
C ARG A 56 29.12 -4.64 3.65
N GLN A 57 29.42 -4.66 2.35
CA GLN A 57 29.46 -3.45 1.54
C GLN A 57 28.12 -2.68 1.55
N LEU A 58 26.99 -3.38 1.45
CA LEU A 58 25.66 -2.76 1.45
C LEU A 58 25.22 -2.34 2.85
N VAL A 59 25.62 -3.08 3.88
CA VAL A 59 25.42 -2.68 5.27
C VAL A 59 26.11 -1.35 5.54
N ASP A 60 27.38 -1.19 5.12
CA ASP A 60 28.14 0.04 5.29
C ASP A 60 27.56 1.22 4.49
N GLN A 61 27.07 0.96 3.27
CA GLN A 61 26.34 1.97 2.49
C GLN A 61 25.03 2.37 3.18
N THR A 62 24.31 1.40 3.74
CA THR A 62 23.05 1.64 4.47
C THR A 62 23.29 2.45 5.72
N ARG A 63 24.34 2.16 6.51
CA ARG A 63 24.73 2.96 7.68
C ARG A 63 25.05 4.39 7.30
N ARG A 64 25.83 4.60 6.23
CA ARG A 64 26.11 5.95 5.70
C ARG A 64 24.83 6.67 5.25
N TRP A 65 23.89 5.96 4.66
CA TRP A 65 22.59 6.51 4.28
C TRP A 65 21.72 6.89 5.49
N LEU A 66 21.70 6.05 6.54
CA LEU A 66 21.02 6.36 7.79
C LEU A 66 21.63 7.59 8.46
N GLU A 67 22.97 7.68 8.51
CA GLU A 67 23.69 8.86 9.02
C GLU A 67 23.35 10.12 8.23
N ARG A 68 23.33 10.02 6.90
CA ARG A 68 22.90 11.12 6.03
C ARG A 68 21.46 11.56 6.33
N CYS A 69 20.55 10.61 6.59
CA CYS A 69 19.16 10.90 6.99
C CYS A 69 19.03 11.51 8.39
N ARG A 70 20.04 11.39 9.28
CA ARG A 70 20.01 12.07 10.59
C ARG A 70 20.16 13.59 10.44
N SER A 71 20.87 14.02 9.41
CA SER A 71 21.17 15.42 9.11
C SER A 71 20.31 15.96 7.95
N PRO A 72 20.28 17.29 7.73
CA PRO A 72 19.59 17.86 6.58
C PRO A 72 20.17 17.35 5.24
N VAL A 73 19.29 16.92 4.33
CA VAL A 73 19.65 16.50 2.97
C VAL A 73 19.13 17.54 1.98
N PRO A 74 20.01 18.29 1.31
CA PRO A 74 19.59 19.31 0.35
C PRO A 74 19.08 18.66 -0.95
N VAL A 75 18.26 19.43 -1.68
CA VAL A 75 17.92 19.12 -3.07
C VAL A 75 19.12 19.42 -3.96
N LEU A 76 19.40 18.56 -4.92
CA LEU A 76 20.43 18.81 -5.92
C LEU A 76 19.92 19.80 -6.98
N GLY A 77 20.70 20.86 -7.23
CA GLY A 77 20.34 21.87 -8.22
C GLY A 77 19.31 22.90 -7.71
N THR A 78 18.44 23.37 -8.62
CA THR A 78 17.43 24.39 -8.27
C THR A 78 16.20 23.71 -7.69
N PRO A 79 15.78 24.05 -6.44
CA PRO A 79 14.58 23.47 -5.84
C PRO A 79 13.35 23.74 -6.70
N THR A 80 12.65 22.68 -7.07
CA THR A 80 11.33 22.75 -7.69
C THR A 80 10.25 22.61 -6.62
N LEU A 81 8.98 22.89 -6.95
CA LEU A 81 7.88 22.63 -6.01
C LEU A 81 7.76 21.14 -5.61
N LEU A 82 8.23 20.24 -6.50
CA LEU A 82 8.28 18.78 -6.32
C LEU A 82 9.33 18.33 -5.30
N GLN A 83 10.48 19.00 -5.30
CA GLN A 83 11.66 18.62 -4.51
C GLN A 83 11.80 19.57 -3.33
N LYS A 84 11.67 19.02 -2.12
CA LYS A 84 11.87 19.78 -0.89
C LYS A 84 13.07 19.20 -0.16
N PRO A 85 13.96 20.05 0.41
CA PRO A 85 15.05 19.56 1.23
C PRO A 85 14.47 18.72 2.37
N PHE A 86 15.18 17.67 2.76
CA PHE A 86 14.81 16.88 3.92
C PHE A 86 15.48 17.50 5.15
N PRO A 87 14.72 17.92 6.18
CA PRO A 87 15.28 18.61 7.34
C PRO A 87 16.17 17.73 8.25
N GLY A 88 16.15 16.41 8.06
CA GLY A 88 16.79 15.43 8.94
C GLY A 88 15.77 14.75 9.86
N PHE A 89 16.01 13.49 10.19
CA PHE A 89 15.04 12.63 10.87
C PHE A 89 14.60 13.20 12.23
N ALA A 90 15.54 13.71 13.03
CA ALA A 90 15.25 14.25 14.35
C ALA A 90 14.40 15.52 14.30
N LYS A 91 14.61 16.38 13.30
CA LYS A 91 13.81 17.59 13.13
C LYS A 91 12.41 17.26 12.59
N THR A 92 12.32 16.39 11.59
CA THR A 92 11.04 16.03 10.96
C THR A 92 10.14 15.21 11.89
N PHE A 93 10.71 14.25 12.61
CA PHE A 93 9.96 13.27 13.40
C PHE A 93 10.14 13.44 14.91
N HIS A 94 10.93 14.39 15.41
CA HIS A 94 11.15 14.55 16.86
C HIS A 94 11.53 13.23 17.57
N MET A 95 12.32 12.39 16.90
CA MET A 95 12.82 11.11 17.38
C MET A 95 14.25 10.90 16.89
N SER A 96 15.05 10.11 17.63
CA SER A 96 16.37 9.71 17.15
C SER A 96 16.29 8.43 16.31
N LEU A 97 16.99 8.42 15.19
CA LEU A 97 17.18 7.21 14.38
C LEU A 97 18.43 6.48 14.84
N VAL A 98 18.28 5.28 15.42
CA VAL A 98 19.39 4.55 16.07
C VAL A 98 19.63 3.22 15.36
N ASP A 99 20.88 2.96 15.03
CA ASP A 99 21.37 1.66 14.57
C ASP A 99 22.54 1.21 15.44
N SER A 100 22.82 -0.10 15.46
CA SER A 100 23.87 -0.69 16.29
C SER A 100 24.43 -1.96 15.66
N ASP A 101 25.71 -2.25 15.92
CA ASP A 101 26.35 -3.52 15.57
C ASP A 101 25.59 -4.72 16.13
N GLY A 102 24.98 -4.57 17.32
CA GLY A 102 24.15 -5.60 17.92
C GLY A 102 22.99 -6.02 17.03
N TRP A 103 22.42 -5.13 16.23
CA TRP A 103 21.28 -5.40 15.34
C TRP A 103 21.70 -5.63 13.88
N THR A 104 22.99 -5.78 13.64
CA THR A 104 23.55 -5.94 12.30
C THR A 104 23.90 -7.40 12.05
N VAL A 105 23.49 -7.94 10.90
CA VAL A 105 23.81 -9.30 10.48
C VAL A 105 24.40 -9.26 9.07
N HIS A 106 25.67 -9.61 8.97
CA HIS A 106 26.35 -9.77 7.70
C HIS A 106 26.04 -11.13 7.10
N LEU A 107 25.70 -11.16 5.81
CA LEU A 107 25.39 -12.39 5.08
C LEU A 107 26.58 -12.94 4.30
N ASP A 108 27.63 -12.15 4.12
CA ASP A 108 28.89 -12.50 3.45
C ASP A 108 30.00 -12.79 4.47
N SER A 109 30.92 -13.68 4.10
CA SER A 109 32.11 -13.98 4.88
C SER A 109 33.36 -14.05 4.00
N GLU A 110 34.52 -13.72 4.56
CA GLU A 110 35.80 -13.65 3.83
C GLU A 110 36.25 -14.99 3.22
N ARG A 111 35.67 -16.11 3.68
CA ARG A 111 36.07 -17.47 3.24
C ARG A 111 35.05 -18.14 2.32
N ARG A 112 33.79 -17.71 2.39
CA ARG A 112 32.64 -18.32 1.72
C ARG A 112 31.52 -17.30 1.69
N ASP A 113 30.96 -16.97 0.55
CA ASP A 113 29.79 -16.09 0.48
C ASP A 113 28.52 -16.94 0.31
N PRO A 114 27.75 -17.19 1.40
CA PRO A 114 26.49 -17.93 1.34
C PRO A 114 25.51 -17.38 0.31
N LEU A 115 25.58 -16.07 0.01
CA LEU A 115 24.70 -15.45 -0.97
C LEU A 115 25.14 -15.82 -2.39
N GLU A 116 26.44 -15.81 -2.70
CA GLU A 116 26.95 -16.31 -3.98
C GLU A 116 26.67 -17.80 -4.15
N GLU A 117 26.84 -18.61 -3.10
CA GLU A 117 26.51 -20.05 -3.15
C GLU A 117 25.02 -20.31 -3.32
N ALA A 118 24.17 -19.50 -2.72
CA ALA A 118 22.73 -19.55 -2.96
C ALA A 118 22.39 -19.17 -4.40
N LEU A 119 23.16 -18.26 -5.00
CA LEU A 119 23.00 -17.84 -6.39
C LEU A 119 23.63 -18.81 -7.38
N ASP A 120 24.60 -19.64 -7.03
CA ASP A 120 25.31 -20.53 -7.98
C ASP A 120 24.52 -21.80 -8.37
N ASP A 121 23.28 -21.96 -7.88
CA ASP A 121 22.41 -23.07 -8.28
C ASP A 121 21.94 -22.90 -9.75
N ASP A 122 21.93 -24.00 -10.49
CA ASP A 122 21.40 -24.09 -11.86
C ASP A 122 19.87 -23.90 -11.87
N ASP A 123 19.19 -24.32 -10.80
CA ASP A 123 17.75 -24.16 -10.63
C ASP A 123 17.43 -22.82 -9.96
N LEU A 124 16.85 -21.90 -10.74
CA LEU A 124 16.44 -20.57 -10.27
C LEU A 124 15.46 -20.63 -9.09
N PHE A 125 14.57 -21.62 -9.04
CA PHE A 125 13.61 -21.76 -7.94
C PHE A 125 14.31 -22.19 -6.64
N ARG A 126 15.28 -23.11 -6.72
CA ARG A 126 16.10 -23.49 -5.56
C ARG A 126 16.96 -22.34 -5.10
N SER A 127 17.57 -21.61 -6.04
CA SER A 127 18.33 -20.40 -5.73
C SER A 127 17.48 -19.37 -5.00
N PHE A 128 16.28 -19.10 -5.51
CA PHE A 128 15.29 -18.23 -4.87
C PHE A 128 14.98 -18.68 -3.43
N GLN A 129 14.70 -19.97 -3.24
CA GLN A 129 14.35 -20.51 -1.92
C GLN A 129 15.52 -20.39 -0.93
N LYS A 130 16.74 -20.73 -1.35
CA LYS A 130 17.97 -20.56 -0.55
C LYS A 130 18.18 -19.10 -0.12
N VAL A 131 17.97 -18.15 -1.04
CA VAL A 131 18.07 -16.71 -0.73
C VAL A 131 17.00 -16.30 0.29
N VAL A 132 15.75 -16.69 0.08
CA VAL A 132 14.66 -16.39 1.02
C VAL A 132 14.97 -16.94 2.41
N ASP A 133 15.43 -18.18 2.50
CA ASP A 133 15.75 -18.83 3.78
C ASP A 133 16.93 -18.15 4.48
N LEU A 134 18.01 -17.80 3.74
CA LEU A 134 19.18 -17.10 4.29
C LEU A 134 18.79 -15.78 4.97
N TYR A 135 18.01 -14.93 4.28
CA TYR A 135 17.55 -13.66 4.84
C TYR A 135 16.53 -13.87 5.97
N SER A 136 15.63 -14.85 5.83
CA SER A 136 14.59 -15.13 6.82
C SER A 136 15.17 -15.68 8.13
N ASP A 137 16.19 -16.52 8.06
CA ASP A 137 16.90 -17.05 9.23
C ASP A 137 17.66 -15.94 9.96
N ALA A 138 18.34 -15.06 9.22
CA ALA A 138 18.98 -13.88 9.79
C ALA A 138 17.97 -12.96 10.49
N HIS A 139 16.82 -12.74 9.87
CA HIS A 139 15.74 -11.96 10.43
C HIS A 139 15.15 -12.61 11.70
N ALA A 140 14.89 -13.92 11.67
CA ALA A 140 14.38 -14.67 12.80
C ALA A 140 15.34 -14.62 14.01
N ARG A 141 16.66 -14.63 13.79
CA ARG A 141 17.65 -14.45 14.87
C ARG A 141 17.53 -13.10 15.58
N LEU A 142 17.23 -12.03 14.85
CA LEU A 142 16.98 -10.71 15.46
C LEU A 142 15.62 -10.64 16.16
N ALA A 143 14.60 -11.27 15.59
CA ALA A 143 13.25 -11.27 16.13
C ALA A 143 13.10 -12.09 17.42
N LYS A 144 13.88 -13.16 17.59
CA LYS A 144 13.90 -14.05 18.78
C LYS A 144 14.57 -13.43 20.01
N ARG A 145 15.11 -12.22 19.93
CA ARG A 145 15.77 -11.59 21.08
C ARG A 145 14.74 -11.01 22.05
N ASP A 146 14.80 -11.44 23.30
CA ASP A 146 13.90 -10.97 24.36
C ASP A 146 14.22 -9.54 24.81
N THR A 147 15.51 -9.18 24.82
CA THR A 147 15.99 -7.84 25.21
C THR A 147 16.67 -7.17 24.03
N ASN A 148 16.49 -5.86 23.91
CA ASN A 148 17.14 -5.03 22.89
C ASN A 148 16.81 -5.48 21.44
N ARG A 149 15.55 -5.74 21.15
CA ARG A 149 15.04 -6.01 19.80
C ARG A 149 14.94 -4.69 19.00
N PRO A 150 15.31 -4.66 17.70
CA PRO A 150 15.05 -3.51 16.85
C PRO A 150 13.55 -3.36 16.54
N ASP A 151 13.09 -2.15 16.22
CA ASP A 151 11.70 -1.88 15.87
C ASP A 151 11.40 -2.24 14.41
N VAL A 152 12.38 -2.04 13.52
CA VAL A 152 12.31 -2.37 12.09
C VAL A 152 13.65 -2.92 11.61
N VAL A 153 13.63 -3.84 10.66
CA VAL A 153 14.85 -4.39 10.04
C VAL A 153 14.96 -3.97 8.57
N ILE A 154 16.09 -3.39 8.21
CA ILE A 154 16.46 -3.11 6.83
C ILE A 154 17.07 -4.35 6.20
N ILE A 155 16.49 -4.80 5.09
CA ILE A 155 17.00 -5.91 4.28
C ILE A 155 17.69 -5.31 3.05
N CYS A 156 19.02 -5.41 3.01
CA CYS A 156 19.84 -4.89 1.92
C CYS A 156 20.02 -5.97 0.86
N ILE A 157 19.42 -5.79 -0.31
CA ILE A 157 19.48 -6.78 -1.39
C ILE A 157 20.38 -6.25 -2.52
N PRO A 158 21.47 -6.95 -2.87
CA PRO A 158 22.36 -6.52 -3.95
C PRO A 158 21.73 -6.72 -5.33
N GLU A 159 22.21 -5.95 -6.31
CA GLU A 159 21.62 -5.95 -7.65
C GLU A 159 21.72 -7.30 -8.36
N ASN A 160 22.77 -8.09 -8.11
CA ASN A 160 22.93 -9.42 -8.69
C ASN A 160 21.80 -10.38 -8.25
N VAL A 161 21.43 -10.36 -6.97
CA VAL A 161 20.28 -11.13 -6.45
C VAL A 161 18.99 -10.69 -7.12
N LEU A 162 18.75 -9.37 -7.24
CA LEU A 162 17.54 -8.88 -7.91
C LEU A 162 17.52 -9.19 -9.41
N LYS A 163 18.67 -9.22 -10.07
CA LYS A 163 18.75 -9.59 -11.50
C LYS A 163 18.45 -11.07 -11.71
N LYS A 164 18.89 -11.95 -10.80
CA LYS A 164 18.74 -13.41 -10.95
C LYS A 164 17.44 -13.96 -10.36
N VAL A 165 17.04 -13.53 -9.15
CA VAL A 165 15.95 -14.15 -8.37
C VAL A 165 14.87 -13.17 -7.90
N ARG A 166 14.72 -11.99 -8.51
CA ARG A 166 13.62 -11.06 -8.15
C ARG A 166 12.25 -11.70 -8.32
N SER A 167 12.04 -12.35 -9.45
CA SER A 167 10.82 -13.10 -9.75
C SER A 167 11.19 -14.40 -10.45
N VAL A 168 10.76 -15.53 -9.90
CA VAL A 168 11.00 -16.85 -10.50
C VAL A 168 9.68 -17.45 -10.95
N GLU A 169 9.69 -18.14 -12.09
CA GLU A 169 8.52 -18.89 -12.53
C GLU A 169 8.18 -19.96 -11.50
N ARG A 170 6.89 -20.13 -11.28
CA ARG A 170 6.35 -21.19 -10.42
C ARG A 170 6.32 -22.48 -11.22
N ASP A 171 6.63 -23.60 -10.57
CA ASP A 171 6.31 -24.92 -11.09
C ASP A 171 4.78 -25.08 -11.13
N LEU A 172 4.22 -24.88 -12.32
CA LEU A 172 2.79 -24.93 -12.60
C LEU A 172 2.42 -26.24 -13.28
N THR A 173 1.39 -26.88 -12.77
CA THR A 173 0.72 -28.01 -13.41
C THR A 173 0.00 -27.57 -14.70
N LEU A 174 -0.29 -28.51 -15.59
CA LEU A 174 -1.00 -28.26 -16.86
C LEU A 174 -2.39 -27.62 -16.67
N GLU A 175 -3.08 -28.00 -15.58
CA GLU A 175 -4.35 -27.41 -15.14
C GLU A 175 -4.21 -25.91 -14.79
N GLU A 176 -3.14 -25.56 -14.08
CA GLU A 176 -2.86 -24.19 -13.65
C GLU A 176 -2.47 -23.29 -14.83
N LYS A 177 -1.68 -23.80 -15.79
CA LYS A 177 -1.37 -23.08 -17.04
C LYS A 177 -2.63 -22.79 -17.86
N LYS A 178 -3.58 -23.73 -17.93
CA LYS A 178 -4.88 -23.52 -18.59
C LYS A 178 -5.72 -22.46 -17.88
N LYS A 179 -5.71 -22.41 -16.55
CA LYS A 179 -6.44 -21.41 -15.76
C LYS A 179 -5.83 -20.00 -15.87
N ALA A 180 -4.50 -19.86 -15.79
CA ALA A 180 -3.82 -18.58 -16.03
C ALA A 180 -4.16 -18.01 -17.42
N LYS A 181 -4.07 -18.86 -18.46
CA LYS A 181 -4.42 -18.47 -19.84
C LYS A 181 -5.91 -18.11 -20.03
N ALA A 182 -6.79 -18.69 -19.21
CA ALA A 182 -8.22 -18.34 -19.21
C ALA A 182 -8.48 -16.99 -18.53
N ILE A 183 -7.74 -16.65 -17.47
CA ILE A 183 -7.76 -15.32 -16.84
C ILE A 183 -7.33 -14.26 -17.88
N ALA A 184 -6.25 -14.53 -18.62
CA ALA A 184 -5.80 -13.70 -19.75
C ALA A 184 -6.90 -13.38 -20.74
N LYS A 185 -7.53 -14.45 -21.23
CA LYS A 185 -8.55 -14.34 -22.27
C LYS A 185 -9.82 -13.66 -21.77
N SER A 186 -10.19 -13.84 -20.51
CA SER A 186 -11.33 -13.13 -19.89
C SER A 186 -11.06 -11.65 -19.73
N ARG A 187 -9.77 -11.29 -19.54
CA ARG A 187 -9.33 -9.92 -19.43
C ARG A 187 -9.35 -9.26 -20.78
N GLU A 188 -8.66 -9.78 -21.80
CA GLU A 188 -8.58 -9.22 -23.18
C GLU A 188 -9.90 -8.70 -23.77
N VAL A 189 -11.07 -9.15 -23.29
CA VAL A 189 -12.41 -8.68 -23.69
C VAL A 189 -12.79 -7.29 -23.15
N ARG A 190 -12.19 -6.78 -22.05
CA ARG A 190 -12.39 -5.36 -21.63
C ARG A 190 -11.62 -4.44 -22.63
N GLN A 191 -11.89 -3.14 -22.69
CA GLN A 191 -11.23 -2.23 -23.66
C GLN A 191 -9.77 -1.95 -23.26
N MET A 192 -8.83 -1.95 -24.24
CA MET A 192 -7.38 -1.77 -24.04
C MET A 192 -7.00 -0.61 -23.10
N ASP A 193 -7.64 0.56 -23.23
CA ASP A 193 -7.34 1.75 -22.40
C ASP A 193 -7.84 1.69 -20.94
N MET A 194 -8.76 0.78 -20.59
CA MET A 194 -9.24 0.64 -19.21
C MET A 194 -8.42 -0.36 -18.39
N PHE A 195 -7.58 -1.18 -19.03
CA PHE A 195 -6.81 -2.22 -18.33
C PHE A 195 -5.63 -1.72 -17.55
N ASP A 196 -4.85 -0.80 -18.12
CA ASP A 196 -3.59 -0.35 -17.51
C ASP A 196 -3.84 0.20 -16.10
N MET A 197 -4.97 0.88 -15.89
CA MET A 197 -5.37 1.38 -14.58
C MET A 197 -5.68 0.28 -13.56
N LEU A 198 -6.34 -0.81 -13.97
CA LEU A 198 -6.73 -1.88 -13.04
C LEU A 198 -5.55 -2.78 -12.67
N GLN A 199 -4.50 -2.86 -13.48
CA GLN A 199 -3.29 -3.66 -13.16
C GLN A 199 -2.56 -3.19 -11.89
N ASP A 200 -2.79 -1.93 -11.47
CA ASP A 200 -2.23 -1.38 -10.23
C ASP A 200 -2.88 -1.94 -8.97
N VAL A 201 -4.15 -2.38 -9.06
CA VAL A 201 -4.96 -2.76 -7.89
C VAL A 201 -5.52 -4.19 -7.96
N GLU A 202 -5.73 -4.72 -9.16
CA GLU A 202 -6.17 -6.10 -9.39
C GLU A 202 -4.97 -7.02 -9.67
N GLN A 203 -5.03 -8.26 -9.18
CA GLN A 203 -3.99 -9.28 -9.38
C GLN A 203 -3.80 -9.57 -10.89
N THR A 204 -2.58 -9.63 -11.40
CA THR A 204 -2.27 -9.99 -12.80
C THR A 204 -1.98 -11.48 -12.96
N GLU A 205 -1.94 -12.00 -14.19
CA GLU A 205 -1.48 -13.39 -14.42
C GLU A 205 -0.06 -13.62 -13.95
N GLU A 206 0.80 -12.61 -14.08
CA GLU A 206 2.18 -12.70 -13.61
C GLU A 206 2.25 -12.99 -12.11
N ASP A 207 1.29 -12.47 -11.32
CA ASP A 207 1.22 -12.74 -9.88
C ASP A 207 0.87 -14.21 -9.58
N PHE A 208 0.21 -14.92 -10.51
CA PHE A 208 -0.02 -16.35 -10.40
C PHE A 208 1.18 -17.17 -10.83
N LEU A 209 1.84 -16.73 -11.91
CA LEU A 209 2.88 -17.49 -12.60
C LEU A 209 4.24 -17.31 -11.94
N LYS A 210 4.46 -16.23 -11.18
CA LYS A 210 5.75 -15.88 -10.60
C LYS A 210 5.68 -15.81 -9.08
N ARG A 211 6.74 -16.26 -8.40
CA ARG A 211 6.99 -15.89 -6.99
C ARG A 211 7.84 -14.63 -6.97
N ASP A 212 7.50 -13.70 -6.09
CA ASP A 212 8.25 -12.45 -5.90
C ASP A 212 9.04 -12.49 -4.59
N LEU A 213 10.32 -12.12 -4.66
CA LEU A 213 11.24 -12.17 -3.53
C LEU A 213 10.79 -11.26 -2.38
N ARG A 214 10.27 -10.08 -2.68
CA ARG A 214 9.78 -9.13 -1.67
C ARG A 214 8.56 -9.70 -0.96
N HIS A 215 7.62 -10.32 -1.68
CA HIS A 215 6.44 -10.93 -1.06
C HIS A 215 6.85 -12.07 -0.11
N ALA A 216 7.74 -12.96 -0.55
CA ALA A 216 8.24 -14.07 0.27
C ALA A 216 8.95 -13.58 1.54
N LEU A 217 9.88 -12.62 1.43
CA LEU A 217 10.58 -12.07 2.59
C LEU A 217 9.63 -11.39 3.58
N LYS A 218 8.65 -10.63 3.09
CA LYS A 218 7.65 -9.98 3.96
C LYS A 218 6.74 -10.97 4.66
N ALA A 219 6.32 -12.04 3.99
CA ALA A 219 5.53 -13.10 4.59
C ALA A 219 6.29 -13.77 5.74
N ARG A 220 7.57 -14.13 5.52
CA ARG A 220 8.45 -14.70 6.56
C ARG A 220 8.72 -13.72 7.71
N ALA A 221 8.85 -12.43 7.41
CA ALA A 221 9.02 -11.40 8.43
C ALA A 221 7.76 -11.20 9.29
N MET A 222 6.58 -11.29 8.68
CA MET A 222 5.28 -11.17 9.37
C MET A 222 5.08 -12.25 10.43
N ALA A 223 5.48 -13.50 10.15
CA ALA A 223 5.43 -14.59 11.12
C ALA A 223 6.25 -14.30 12.39
N ASN A 224 7.33 -13.53 12.25
CA ASN A 224 8.21 -13.11 13.33
C ASN A 224 7.75 -11.81 14.04
N LYS A 225 6.66 -11.19 13.57
CA LYS A 225 6.12 -9.91 14.07
C LYS A 225 7.17 -8.78 14.12
N LEU A 226 8.13 -8.79 13.20
CA LEU A 226 9.15 -7.74 13.05
C LEU A 226 9.08 -7.19 11.61
N PRO A 227 8.67 -5.92 11.41
CA PRO A 227 8.54 -5.35 10.08
C PRO A 227 9.89 -5.21 9.37
N ILE A 228 9.88 -5.33 8.03
CA ILE A 228 11.06 -5.14 7.19
C ILE A 228 10.93 -3.97 6.21
N GLN A 229 12.06 -3.33 5.93
CA GLN A 229 12.23 -2.35 4.85
C GLN A 229 13.31 -2.85 3.90
N ILE A 230 12.93 -3.17 2.66
CA ILE A 230 13.90 -3.61 1.65
C ILE A 230 14.58 -2.36 1.04
N VAL A 231 15.91 -2.41 0.94
CA VAL A 231 16.72 -1.34 0.34
C VAL A 231 17.62 -1.92 -0.76
N THR A 232 17.90 -1.08 -1.76
CA THR A 232 18.75 -1.41 -2.91
C THR A 232 19.77 -0.29 -3.11
N GLU A 233 20.83 -0.55 -3.86
CA GLU A 233 21.89 0.43 -4.14
C GLU A 233 21.36 1.75 -4.73
N ARG A 234 20.31 1.69 -5.54
CA ARG A 234 19.65 2.88 -6.14
C ARG A 234 19.08 3.86 -5.09
N LEU A 235 18.71 3.35 -3.92
CA LEU A 235 18.28 4.18 -2.80
C LEU A 235 19.48 4.84 -2.10
N LEU A 236 20.56 4.08 -1.93
CA LEU A 236 21.70 4.42 -1.07
C LEU A 236 22.70 5.34 -1.75
N VAL A 237 22.90 5.17 -3.07
CA VAL A 237 23.95 5.84 -3.85
C VAL A 237 23.33 6.90 -4.76
N ASP A 238 23.96 8.08 -4.82
CA ASP A 238 23.55 9.14 -5.74
C ASP A 238 23.97 8.77 -7.18
N GLY A 239 23.07 8.98 -8.13
CA GLY A 239 23.32 8.62 -9.52
C GLY A 239 22.43 9.42 -10.48
N PRO A 240 22.82 9.55 -11.76
CA PRO A 240 22.13 10.42 -12.72
C PRO A 240 20.71 9.95 -13.06
N HIS A 241 20.42 8.66 -12.86
CA HIS A 241 19.10 8.05 -13.09
C HIS A 241 18.28 7.87 -11.81
N ASN A 242 18.83 8.28 -10.66
CA ASN A 242 18.16 8.12 -9.39
C ASN A 242 17.31 9.38 -9.09
N GLU A 243 16.25 9.18 -8.29
CA GLU A 243 15.53 10.31 -7.71
C GLU A 243 16.48 11.15 -6.85
N ASP A 244 16.17 12.44 -6.74
CA ASP A 244 16.89 13.37 -5.88
C ASP A 244 17.03 12.82 -4.45
N PRO A 245 18.22 12.94 -3.82
CA PRO A 245 18.47 12.36 -2.51
C PRO A 245 17.53 12.86 -1.42
N ALA A 246 17.07 14.12 -1.45
CA ALA A 246 16.10 14.60 -0.47
C ALA A 246 14.74 13.93 -0.65
N THR A 247 14.31 13.71 -1.91
CA THR A 247 13.07 12.96 -2.21
C THR A 247 13.16 11.51 -1.73
N ARG A 248 14.29 10.84 -1.97
CA ARG A 248 14.53 9.49 -1.45
C ARG A 248 14.54 9.46 0.08
N ALA A 249 15.15 10.44 0.73
CA ALA A 249 15.18 10.54 2.19
C ALA A 249 13.77 10.71 2.77
N TRP A 250 12.95 11.60 2.19
CA TRP A 250 11.54 11.77 2.57
C TRP A 250 10.76 10.44 2.48
N ASN A 251 10.82 9.77 1.33
CA ASN A 251 10.05 8.54 1.10
C ASN A 251 10.52 7.39 2.00
N PHE A 252 11.83 7.23 2.14
CA PHE A 252 12.43 6.19 2.97
C PHE A 252 12.10 6.39 4.46
N THR A 253 12.28 7.60 4.98
CA THR A 253 12.12 7.87 6.41
C THR A 253 10.66 7.84 6.86
N VAL A 254 9.71 8.32 6.04
CA VAL A 254 8.26 8.19 6.32
C VAL A 254 7.85 6.71 6.41
N GLY A 255 8.25 5.89 5.44
CA GLY A 255 7.94 4.46 5.46
C GLY A 255 8.56 3.74 6.64
N LEU A 256 9.82 4.07 6.98
CA LEU A 256 10.51 3.51 8.15
C LEU A 256 9.82 3.91 9.46
N TYR A 257 9.44 5.18 9.59
CA TYR A 257 8.75 5.74 10.76
C TYR A 257 7.43 5.02 11.02
N TYR A 258 6.61 4.84 9.98
CA TYR A 258 5.35 4.11 10.09
C TYR A 258 5.55 2.64 10.47
N LYS A 259 6.56 1.99 9.89
CA LYS A 259 6.87 0.58 10.19
C LYS A 259 7.29 0.36 11.63
N ALA A 260 7.95 1.34 12.24
CA ALA A 260 8.29 1.32 13.66
C ALA A 260 7.05 1.41 14.58
N GLY A 261 5.86 1.63 14.03
CA GLY A 261 4.59 1.71 14.76
C GLY A 261 4.13 3.14 15.05
N ASN A 262 4.75 4.13 14.43
CA ASN A 262 4.44 5.54 14.63
C ASN A 262 3.46 6.07 13.56
N VAL A 263 2.77 7.17 13.83
CA VAL A 263 1.71 7.71 12.96
C VAL A 263 2.12 9.10 12.47
N PRO A 264 2.52 9.25 11.18
CA PRO A 264 3.09 10.51 10.72
C PRO A 264 2.01 11.59 10.49
N TRP A 265 0.84 11.24 9.96
CA TRP A 265 -0.29 12.15 9.77
C TRP A 265 -1.62 11.40 9.66
N ARG A 266 -2.73 12.11 9.79
CA ARG A 266 -4.09 11.56 9.56
C ARG A 266 -4.99 12.54 8.82
N LEU A 267 -6.22 12.13 8.50
CA LEU A 267 -7.27 13.06 8.05
C LEU A 267 -7.89 13.78 9.27
N PRO A 268 -8.30 15.06 9.12
CA PRO A 268 -9.12 15.74 10.12
C PRO A 268 -10.44 15.00 10.39
N THR A 269 -10.82 14.95 11.66
CA THR A 269 -12.08 14.36 12.13
C THR A 269 -13.21 15.39 12.12
N ASP A 270 -13.61 15.82 10.92
CA ASP A 270 -14.70 16.79 10.72
C ASP A 270 -16.10 16.11 10.65
N GLY A 271 -16.17 14.80 10.89
CA GLY A 271 -17.37 13.99 10.74
C GLY A 271 -17.42 12.79 11.70
N PRO A 272 -18.42 11.90 11.55
CA PRO A 272 -18.54 10.71 12.40
C PRO A 272 -17.32 9.81 12.25
N GLU A 273 -17.01 9.07 13.31
CA GLU A 273 -15.96 8.06 13.29
C GLU A 273 -16.24 7.04 12.18
N THR A 274 -15.35 6.99 11.19
CA THR A 274 -15.59 6.29 9.93
C THR A 274 -14.56 5.19 9.72
N CYS A 275 -15.03 3.98 9.39
CA CYS A 275 -14.20 2.88 8.91
C CYS A 275 -14.33 2.74 7.39
N PHE A 276 -13.24 2.98 6.67
CA PHE A 276 -13.17 2.81 5.22
C PHE A 276 -12.61 1.43 4.88
N VAL A 277 -13.33 0.62 4.11
CA VAL A 277 -12.96 -0.77 3.79
C VAL A 277 -12.84 -0.97 2.30
N GLY A 278 -11.65 -1.26 1.79
CA GLY A 278 -11.45 -1.69 0.41
C GLY A 278 -11.53 -3.20 0.28
N ILE A 279 -12.43 -3.66 -0.58
CA ILE A 279 -12.60 -5.06 -0.95
C ILE A 279 -11.92 -5.30 -2.29
N SER A 280 -11.04 -6.29 -2.31
CA SER A 280 -10.37 -6.77 -3.52
C SER A 280 -10.38 -8.29 -3.55
N PHE A 281 -10.35 -8.87 -4.75
CA PHE A 281 -10.31 -10.30 -4.90
C PHE A 281 -8.90 -10.75 -5.25
N HIS A 282 -8.45 -11.79 -4.56
CA HIS A 282 -7.15 -12.39 -4.74
C HIS A 282 -7.31 -13.89 -4.86
N HIS A 283 -6.63 -14.50 -5.82
CA HIS A 283 -6.61 -15.93 -5.92
C HIS A 283 -5.28 -16.44 -5.39
N PHE A 284 -5.33 -17.52 -4.63
CA PHE A 284 -4.17 -18.12 -4.00
C PHE A 284 -4.23 -19.64 -4.06
N ARG A 285 -3.11 -20.30 -3.75
CA ARG A 285 -3.00 -21.76 -3.75
C ARG A 285 -3.16 -22.29 -2.33
N THR A 286 -4.02 -23.28 -2.17
CA THR A 286 -4.08 -24.05 -0.92
C THR A 286 -2.93 -25.07 -0.88
N THR A 287 -2.69 -25.63 0.30
CA THR A 287 -1.71 -26.71 0.53
C THR A 287 -1.94 -27.94 -0.38
N GLN A 288 -3.18 -28.14 -0.86
CA GLN A 288 -3.57 -29.21 -1.77
C GLN A 288 -3.42 -28.84 -3.26
N ARG A 289 -2.75 -27.72 -3.59
CA ARG A 289 -2.52 -27.21 -4.96
C ARG A 289 -3.79 -26.87 -5.75
N HIS A 290 -4.90 -26.62 -5.06
CA HIS A 290 -6.10 -26.05 -5.67
C HIS A 290 -6.01 -24.53 -5.67
N VAL A 291 -6.40 -23.90 -6.77
CA VAL A 291 -6.55 -22.44 -6.85
C VAL A 291 -7.90 -22.06 -6.27
N VAL A 292 -7.86 -21.30 -5.18
CA VAL A 292 -9.03 -20.74 -4.52
C VAL A 292 -9.03 -19.24 -4.71
N GLN A 293 -10.22 -18.65 -4.81
CA GLN A 293 -10.42 -17.22 -4.75
C GLN A 293 -10.76 -16.85 -3.32
N SER A 294 -10.02 -15.89 -2.76
CA SER A 294 -10.34 -15.27 -1.47
C SER A 294 -10.47 -13.77 -1.64
N THR A 295 -11.11 -13.18 -0.66
CA THR A 295 -11.36 -11.76 -0.61
C THR A 295 -10.41 -11.12 0.39
N LEU A 296 -9.87 -9.97 0.05
CA LEU A 296 -9.04 -9.18 0.94
C LEU A 296 -9.79 -7.92 1.29
N ALA A 297 -10.02 -7.72 2.58
CA ALA A 297 -10.54 -6.48 3.13
C ALA A 297 -9.39 -5.67 3.73
N GLN A 298 -9.18 -4.46 3.24
CA GLN A 298 -8.26 -3.49 3.82
C GLN A 298 -9.06 -2.37 4.44
N ALA A 299 -8.98 -2.24 5.75
CA ALA A 299 -9.73 -1.25 6.50
C ALA A 299 -8.81 -0.15 7.03
N PHE A 300 -9.34 1.07 7.04
CA PHE A 300 -8.68 2.27 7.56
C PHE A 300 -9.66 3.04 8.43
N SER A 301 -9.29 3.25 9.68
CA SER A 301 -10.02 4.14 10.58
C SER A 301 -9.70 5.60 10.25
N SER A 302 -10.68 6.49 10.43
CA SER A 302 -10.48 7.94 10.47
C SER A 302 -9.44 8.37 11.53
N GLU A 303 -9.16 7.54 12.54
CA GLU A 303 -8.15 7.81 13.56
C GLU A 303 -6.71 7.59 13.09
N GLY A 304 -6.51 6.96 11.92
CA GLY A 304 -5.18 6.73 11.38
C GLY A 304 -4.59 5.35 11.76
N GLU A 305 -5.45 4.35 11.96
CA GLU A 305 -5.02 2.95 11.98
C GLU A 305 -5.50 2.20 10.74
N GLY A 306 -4.60 1.44 10.11
CA GLY A 306 -4.89 0.58 8.97
C GLY A 306 -4.66 -0.89 9.30
N PHE A 307 -5.53 -1.75 8.78
CA PHE A 307 -5.38 -3.19 8.88
C PHE A 307 -5.88 -3.92 7.64
N ALA A 308 -5.41 -5.15 7.45
CA ALA A 308 -5.81 -6.02 6.35
C ALA A 308 -6.23 -7.39 6.89
N ILE A 309 -7.33 -7.92 6.35
CA ILE A 309 -7.92 -9.21 6.70
C ILE A 309 -8.11 -10.02 5.43
N ARG A 310 -7.81 -11.32 5.51
CA ARG A 310 -8.17 -12.31 4.50
C ARG A 310 -9.53 -12.93 4.84
N GLY A 311 -10.47 -12.83 3.91
CA GLY A 311 -11.76 -13.50 3.95
C GLY A 311 -11.66 -14.97 3.53
N GLN A 312 -12.78 -15.69 3.63
CA GLN A 312 -12.85 -17.11 3.31
C GLN A 312 -12.47 -17.39 1.85
N GLY A 313 -11.64 -18.41 1.65
CA GLY A 313 -11.29 -18.91 0.32
C GLY A 313 -12.35 -19.89 -0.19
N VAL A 314 -12.78 -19.72 -1.44
CA VAL A 314 -13.71 -20.61 -2.13
C VAL A 314 -13.04 -21.13 -3.40
N PRO A 315 -13.27 -22.40 -3.81
CA PRO A 315 -12.77 -22.90 -5.09
C PRO A 315 -13.15 -21.95 -6.22
N ALA A 316 -12.17 -21.56 -7.04
CA ALA A 316 -12.42 -20.66 -8.15
C ALA A 316 -13.28 -21.38 -9.19
N ASP A 317 -14.58 -21.05 -9.24
CA ASP A 317 -15.53 -21.74 -10.09
C ASP A 317 -15.34 -21.37 -11.57
N ALA A 318 -15.69 -22.27 -12.49
CA ALA A 318 -15.48 -22.04 -13.93
C ALA A 318 -16.39 -20.93 -14.49
N ASP A 319 -17.59 -20.75 -13.91
CA ASP A 319 -18.57 -19.73 -14.29
C ASP A 319 -18.47 -18.43 -13.46
N GLN A 320 -17.88 -18.48 -12.26
CA GLN A 320 -17.57 -17.28 -11.45
C GLN A 320 -16.46 -16.41 -12.07
N ARG A 321 -15.80 -16.88 -13.14
CA ARG A 321 -14.78 -16.14 -13.91
C ARG A 321 -15.24 -14.77 -14.41
N ARG A 322 -16.55 -14.53 -14.51
CA ARG A 322 -17.13 -13.24 -14.92
C ARG A 322 -17.65 -12.38 -13.76
N ASN A 323 -17.86 -12.97 -12.58
CA ASN A 323 -18.58 -12.36 -11.47
C ASN A 323 -17.70 -12.33 -10.21
N LEU A 324 -16.90 -11.28 -10.08
CA LEU A 324 -16.15 -10.93 -8.88
C LEU A 324 -17.12 -10.38 -7.81
N HIS A 325 -17.93 -11.29 -7.24
CA HIS A 325 -18.93 -10.99 -6.22
C HIS A 325 -18.83 -12.02 -5.08
N LEU A 326 -19.12 -11.57 -3.87
CA LEU A 326 -19.24 -12.42 -2.70
C LEU A 326 -20.64 -13.02 -2.62
N SER A 327 -20.76 -14.23 -2.09
CA SER A 327 -22.07 -14.70 -1.60
C SER A 327 -22.53 -13.85 -0.42
N GLU A 328 -23.82 -13.92 -0.11
CA GLU A 328 -24.42 -13.23 1.05
C GLU A 328 -23.70 -13.58 2.36
N ASP A 329 -23.43 -14.86 2.60
CA ASP A 329 -22.70 -15.34 3.79
C ASP A 329 -21.25 -14.85 3.83
N GLN A 330 -20.57 -14.83 2.68
CA GLN A 330 -19.18 -14.34 2.62
C GLN A 330 -19.11 -12.84 2.90
N ALA A 331 -20.03 -12.06 2.31
CA ALA A 331 -20.16 -10.63 2.55
C ALA A 331 -20.44 -10.35 4.03
N PHE A 332 -21.37 -11.09 4.64
CA PHE A 332 -21.71 -10.98 6.05
C PHE A 332 -20.50 -11.26 6.96
N ASN A 333 -19.84 -12.41 6.77
CA ASN A 333 -18.71 -12.82 7.59
C ASN A 333 -17.51 -11.89 7.43
N LEU A 334 -17.25 -11.37 6.22
CA LEU A 334 -16.16 -10.43 5.96
C LEU A 334 -16.34 -9.13 6.75
N CYS A 335 -17.52 -8.51 6.68
CA CYS A 335 -17.79 -7.28 7.41
C CYS A 335 -17.79 -7.49 8.93
N LYS A 336 -18.32 -8.62 9.40
CA LYS A 336 -18.25 -8.97 10.83
C LYS A 336 -16.80 -9.07 11.33
N ASN A 337 -15.92 -9.73 10.56
CA ASN A 337 -14.50 -9.82 10.92
C ASN A 337 -13.82 -8.44 10.91
N VAL A 338 -14.18 -7.57 9.97
CA VAL A 338 -13.67 -6.19 9.94
C VAL A 338 -14.13 -5.40 11.17
N LEU A 339 -15.39 -5.51 11.58
CA LEU A 339 -15.89 -4.85 12.79
C LEU A 339 -15.17 -5.34 14.05
N VAL A 340 -15.00 -6.65 14.20
CA VAL A 340 -14.27 -7.23 15.35
C VAL A 340 -12.83 -6.72 15.40
N GLU A 341 -12.12 -6.68 14.27
CA GLU A 341 -10.75 -6.15 14.24
C GLU A 341 -10.69 -4.63 14.44
N TYR A 342 -11.72 -3.89 14.01
CA TYR A 342 -11.85 -2.47 14.27
C TYR A 342 -12.02 -2.20 15.78
N GLU A 343 -12.98 -2.86 16.41
CA GLU A 343 -13.28 -2.73 17.84
C GLU A 343 -12.08 -3.08 18.73
N LYS A 344 -11.30 -4.09 18.35
CA LYS A 344 -10.05 -4.44 19.07
C LYS A 344 -9.03 -3.30 19.10
N ARG A 345 -9.07 -2.38 18.13
CA ARG A 345 -8.10 -1.29 17.95
C ARG A 345 -8.58 0.02 18.52
N THR A 346 -9.82 0.39 18.23
CA THR A 346 -10.41 1.67 18.64
C THR A 346 -11.16 1.57 19.97
N GLY A 347 -11.50 0.35 20.42
CA GLY A 347 -12.28 0.11 21.63
C GLY A 347 -13.80 0.28 21.47
N GLY A 348 -14.28 0.54 20.24
CA GLY A 348 -15.71 0.72 19.96
C GLY A 348 -16.06 0.50 18.48
N ALA A 349 -17.36 0.40 18.20
CA ALA A 349 -17.87 0.26 16.84
C ALA A 349 -17.87 1.61 16.09
N PRO A 350 -17.61 1.63 14.78
CA PRO A 350 -17.63 2.85 14.01
C PRO A 350 -19.07 3.39 13.86
N LEU A 351 -19.21 4.71 13.73
CA LEU A 351 -20.50 5.34 13.47
C LEU A 351 -20.87 5.35 11.98
N ARG A 352 -19.86 5.24 11.11
CA ARG A 352 -20.00 5.18 9.66
C ARG A 352 -19.07 4.14 9.06
N MET A 353 -19.57 3.36 8.09
CA MET A 353 -18.77 2.40 7.36
C MET A 353 -18.92 2.60 5.86
N VAL A 354 -17.78 2.71 5.16
CA VAL A 354 -17.74 2.96 3.71
C VAL A 354 -16.97 1.83 3.04
N VAL A 355 -17.63 1.07 2.16
CA VAL A 355 -17.05 -0.08 1.47
C VAL A 355 -16.68 0.30 0.03
N HIS A 356 -15.41 0.16 -0.33
CA HIS A 356 -14.84 0.46 -1.63
C HIS A 356 -14.58 -0.81 -2.43
N LYS A 357 -14.95 -0.81 -3.72
CA LYS A 357 -14.72 -1.93 -4.64
C LYS A 357 -14.45 -1.42 -6.06
N THR A 358 -13.72 -2.19 -6.87
CA THR A 358 -13.52 -1.89 -8.31
C THR A 358 -14.62 -2.45 -9.20
N THR A 359 -15.40 -3.41 -8.69
CA THR A 359 -16.58 -3.99 -9.36
C THR A 359 -17.87 -3.61 -8.65
N PHE A 360 -18.99 -3.74 -9.35
CA PHE A 360 -20.30 -3.41 -8.78
C PHE A 360 -20.66 -4.31 -7.60
N PHE A 361 -21.59 -3.82 -6.78
CA PHE A 361 -22.20 -4.59 -5.70
C PHE A 361 -23.46 -5.28 -6.22
N ASP A 362 -23.51 -6.60 -6.17
CA ASP A 362 -24.73 -7.34 -6.52
C ASP A 362 -25.74 -7.36 -5.35
N GLN A 363 -26.91 -7.98 -5.57
CA GLN A 363 -27.94 -8.03 -4.53
C GLN A 363 -27.55 -8.92 -3.35
N ALA A 364 -26.77 -9.98 -3.56
CA ALA A 364 -26.35 -10.90 -2.50
C ALA A 364 -25.33 -10.21 -1.57
N GLU A 365 -24.36 -9.51 -2.15
CA GLU A 365 -23.39 -8.66 -1.45
C GLU A 365 -24.10 -7.58 -0.63
N GLN A 366 -25.03 -6.85 -1.25
CA GLN A 366 -25.79 -5.79 -0.58
C GLN A 366 -26.55 -6.32 0.64
N LYS A 367 -27.21 -7.49 0.51
CA LYS A 367 -27.91 -8.13 1.64
C LYS A 367 -26.96 -8.52 2.76
N GLY A 368 -25.86 -9.22 2.42
CA GLY A 368 -24.89 -9.68 3.41
C GLY A 368 -24.23 -8.52 4.17
N PHE A 369 -23.89 -7.44 3.47
CA PHE A 369 -23.36 -6.23 4.10
C PHE A 369 -24.40 -5.51 4.95
N SER A 370 -25.63 -5.37 4.47
CA SER A 370 -26.69 -4.70 5.24
C SER A 370 -27.02 -5.47 6.52
N GLU A 371 -26.98 -6.79 6.47
CA GLU A 371 -27.23 -7.65 7.63
C GLU A 371 -26.08 -7.60 8.65
N ALA A 372 -24.82 -7.63 8.19
CA ALA A 372 -23.66 -7.55 9.07
C ALA A 372 -23.51 -6.17 9.73
N LEU A 373 -23.97 -5.12 9.06
CA LEU A 373 -23.81 -3.73 9.48
C LEU A 373 -25.10 -3.12 10.01
N ARG A 374 -26.07 -3.95 10.43
CA ARG A 374 -27.38 -3.51 10.91
C ARG A 374 -27.30 -2.50 12.07
N ASP A 375 -26.30 -2.67 12.94
CA ASP A 375 -26.08 -1.81 14.11
C ASP A 375 -25.25 -0.56 13.80
N ILE A 376 -24.74 -0.43 12.56
CA ILE A 376 -23.96 0.74 12.13
C ILE A 376 -24.90 1.81 11.56
N PRO A 377 -24.90 3.04 12.10
CA PRO A 377 -25.85 4.08 11.69
C PRO A 377 -25.78 4.48 10.22
N ILE A 378 -24.57 4.51 9.64
CA ILE A 378 -24.35 4.98 8.27
C ILE A 378 -23.52 3.96 7.51
N VAL A 379 -24.10 3.38 6.46
CA VAL A 379 -23.42 2.43 5.58
C VAL A 379 -23.47 2.93 4.14
N GLU A 380 -22.30 3.00 3.52
CA GLU A 380 -22.15 3.41 2.13
C GLU A 380 -21.32 2.39 1.35
N MET A 381 -21.76 2.08 0.15
CA MET A 381 -21.04 1.20 -0.78
C MET A 381 -20.66 2.01 -2.01
N VAL A 382 -19.36 2.18 -2.25
CA VAL A 382 -18.81 3.00 -3.32
C VAL A 382 -18.00 2.14 -4.28
N THR A 383 -18.39 2.16 -5.55
CA THR A 383 -17.65 1.51 -6.64
C THR A 383 -16.82 2.54 -7.38
N LEU A 384 -15.52 2.26 -7.54
CA LEU A 384 -14.58 3.06 -8.33
C LEU A 384 -14.30 2.36 -9.64
N VAL A 385 -14.85 2.88 -10.73
CA VAL A 385 -14.71 2.29 -12.06
C VAL A 385 -13.82 3.18 -12.92
N PRO A 386 -12.68 2.69 -13.44
CA PRO A 386 -11.94 3.37 -14.50
C PRO A 386 -12.86 3.72 -15.66
N SER A 387 -12.79 4.94 -16.17
CA SER A 387 -13.73 5.41 -17.20
C SER A 387 -13.02 5.82 -18.49
N ALA A 388 -13.67 5.63 -19.64
CA ALA A 388 -13.19 6.19 -20.91
C ALA A 388 -13.46 7.72 -21.01
N PHE A 389 -14.17 8.29 -20.04
CA PHE A 389 -14.46 9.72 -20.00
C PHE A 389 -13.17 10.54 -19.92
N ARG A 390 -13.13 11.66 -20.65
CA ARG A 390 -12.01 12.60 -20.63
C ARG A 390 -12.56 14.01 -20.60
N LEU A 391 -11.91 14.87 -19.81
CA LEU A 391 -12.12 16.31 -19.86
C LEU A 391 -10.82 16.97 -20.30
N ILE A 392 -10.96 17.87 -21.26
CA ILE A 392 -9.85 18.67 -21.78
C ILE A 392 -10.15 20.12 -21.41
N ARG A 393 -9.17 20.77 -20.79
CA ARG A 393 -9.22 22.19 -20.49
C ARG A 393 -8.48 22.92 -21.60
N PHE A 394 -8.98 24.09 -22.01
CA PHE A 394 -8.21 24.98 -22.86
C PHE A 394 -6.96 25.47 -22.10
N GLY A 395 -5.78 25.18 -22.63
CA GLY A 395 -4.49 25.53 -22.02
C GLY A 395 -3.50 24.36 -22.02
N ALA A 396 -2.36 24.55 -21.33
CA ALA A 396 -1.27 23.57 -21.31
C ALA A 396 -1.50 22.41 -20.32
N TYR A 397 -2.40 22.56 -19.36
CA TYR A 397 -2.61 21.60 -18.27
C TYR A 397 -4.02 21.02 -18.24
N PRO A 398 -4.17 19.74 -17.84
CA PRO A 398 -5.47 19.10 -17.70
C PRO A 398 -6.26 19.68 -16.50
N PRO A 399 -7.51 19.22 -16.30
CA PRO A 399 -8.25 19.52 -15.07
C PRO A 399 -7.44 19.24 -13.80
N LYS A 400 -7.74 20.02 -12.76
CA LYS A 400 -7.06 19.92 -11.47
C LYS A 400 -7.44 18.62 -10.75
N VAL A 401 -6.52 18.04 -9.99
CA VAL A 401 -6.85 16.98 -9.03
C VAL A 401 -7.95 17.46 -8.08
N GLY A 402 -9.00 16.66 -7.91
CA GLY A 402 -10.22 17.04 -7.18
C GLY A 402 -11.32 17.65 -8.05
N THR A 403 -11.15 17.71 -9.38
CA THR A 403 -12.26 18.06 -10.28
C THR A 403 -13.28 16.91 -10.30
N LEU A 404 -14.54 17.22 -9.99
CA LEU A 404 -15.69 16.32 -10.10
C LEU A 404 -16.57 16.78 -11.27
N CYS A 405 -16.89 15.87 -12.17
CA CYS A 405 -17.79 16.14 -13.30
C CYS A 405 -19.01 15.22 -13.24
N SER A 406 -20.19 15.81 -13.17
CA SER A 406 -21.46 15.10 -13.17
C SER A 406 -22.13 15.21 -14.54
N VAL A 407 -22.58 14.09 -15.08
CA VAL A 407 -23.30 13.99 -16.36
C VAL A 407 -24.74 13.62 -16.09
N ASN A 408 -25.66 14.50 -16.47
CA ASN A 408 -27.11 14.38 -16.26
C ASN A 408 -27.51 14.07 -14.80
N ASP A 409 -26.69 14.50 -13.84
CA ASP A 409 -26.82 14.18 -12.40
C ASP A 409 -26.90 12.69 -12.06
N ALA A 410 -26.61 11.82 -13.04
CA ALA A 410 -26.74 10.37 -12.94
C ALA A 410 -25.38 9.67 -12.82
N ARG A 411 -24.31 10.24 -13.38
CA ARG A 411 -22.95 9.70 -13.31
C ARG A 411 -21.97 10.77 -12.88
N SER A 412 -21.07 10.42 -11.96
CA SER A 412 -20.06 11.32 -11.42
C SER A 412 -18.67 10.80 -11.73
N TYR A 413 -17.79 11.67 -12.23
CA TYR A 413 -16.43 11.34 -12.62
C TYR A 413 -15.43 12.19 -11.82
N LEU A 414 -14.62 11.55 -10.98
CA LEU A 414 -13.62 12.22 -10.15
C LEU A 414 -12.22 12.11 -10.76
N PHE A 415 -11.57 13.25 -10.92
CA PHE A 415 -10.18 13.34 -11.32
C PHE A 415 -9.26 13.28 -10.09
N THR A 416 -8.72 12.10 -9.79
CA THR A 416 -7.66 11.94 -8.77
C THR A 416 -6.25 12.13 -9.34
N SER A 417 -6.12 12.15 -10.67
CA SER A 417 -4.91 12.52 -11.41
C SER A 417 -5.20 13.72 -12.29
N GLY A 418 -4.28 14.68 -12.37
CA GLY A 418 -4.45 15.91 -13.13
C GLY A 418 -3.47 16.98 -12.69
N TYR A 419 -3.75 18.24 -13.02
CA TYR A 419 -2.90 19.36 -12.57
C TYR A 419 -2.88 19.44 -11.04
N MET A 420 -1.68 19.53 -10.47
CA MET A 420 -1.45 19.62 -9.02
C MET A 420 -0.84 20.97 -8.69
N PRO A 421 -1.60 21.92 -8.10
CA PRO A 421 -1.06 23.23 -7.75
C PRO A 421 0.15 23.16 -6.82
N GLU A 422 0.19 22.18 -5.92
CA GLU A 422 1.30 21.95 -4.99
C GLU A 422 2.62 21.64 -5.72
N LEU A 423 2.53 21.10 -6.94
CA LEU A 423 3.68 20.75 -7.78
C LEU A 423 3.90 21.75 -8.92
N GLY A 424 2.93 22.64 -9.16
CA GLY A 424 2.89 23.54 -10.31
C GLY A 424 2.79 22.83 -11.67
N THR A 425 2.51 21.54 -11.71
CA THR A 425 2.51 20.74 -12.96
C THR A 425 1.61 19.50 -12.86
N TYR A 426 1.44 18.78 -13.97
CA TYR A 426 0.87 17.44 -14.02
C TYR A 426 1.99 16.43 -14.26
N PRO A 427 2.29 15.54 -13.29
CA PRO A 427 3.42 14.61 -13.39
C PRO A 427 3.07 13.30 -14.11
N GLY A 428 1.83 13.10 -14.54
CA GLY A 428 1.40 11.86 -15.19
C GLY A 428 1.59 11.89 -16.72
N PRO A 429 1.62 10.72 -17.36
CA PRO A 429 1.59 10.63 -18.81
C PRO A 429 0.18 10.89 -19.34
N HIS A 430 0.08 11.30 -20.62
CA HIS A 430 -1.17 11.40 -21.39
C HIS A 430 -2.30 12.24 -20.75
N VAL A 431 -3.50 12.24 -21.34
CA VAL A 431 -4.66 12.93 -20.75
C VAL A 431 -5.17 12.14 -19.55
N PRO A 432 -5.35 12.77 -18.36
CA PRO A 432 -5.73 12.03 -17.16
C PRO A 432 -7.10 11.38 -17.30
N GLN A 433 -7.18 10.18 -16.75
CA GLN A 433 -8.39 9.37 -16.72
C GLN A 433 -9.05 9.44 -15.33
N PRO A 434 -10.30 9.92 -15.23
CA PRO A 434 -11.04 9.96 -13.97
C PRO A 434 -11.67 8.60 -13.64
N PHE A 435 -12.00 8.42 -12.38
CA PHE A 435 -12.84 7.33 -11.90
C PHE A 435 -14.30 7.73 -11.98
N GLU A 436 -15.14 6.88 -12.57
CA GLU A 436 -16.58 6.94 -12.33
C GLU A 436 -16.83 6.45 -10.91
N ILE A 437 -17.49 7.29 -10.12
CA ILE A 437 -17.89 6.99 -8.75
C ILE A 437 -19.37 6.63 -8.77
N ARG A 438 -19.67 5.39 -8.41
CA ARG A 438 -21.04 4.94 -8.16
C ARG A 438 -21.22 4.67 -6.68
N ARG A 439 -22.37 5.05 -6.15
CA ARG A 439 -22.70 4.88 -4.73
C ARG A 439 -24.01 4.13 -4.56
N ILE A 440 -24.13 3.45 -3.42
CA ILE A 440 -25.36 2.90 -2.86
C ILE A 440 -25.33 3.25 -1.36
N GLY A 441 -26.45 3.72 -0.80
CA GLY A 441 -26.56 4.14 0.60
C GLY A 441 -27.05 5.58 0.78
N ASP A 442 -26.92 6.12 2.00
CA ASP A 442 -27.58 7.36 2.42
C ASP A 442 -26.78 8.65 2.14
N GLY A 443 -25.50 8.54 1.80
CA GLY A 443 -24.61 9.69 1.55
C GLY A 443 -24.79 10.36 0.17
N ASP A 444 -24.24 11.57 0.03
CA ASP A 444 -24.23 12.34 -1.22
C ASP A 444 -23.06 11.92 -2.15
N HIS A 445 -23.23 12.07 -3.46
CA HIS A 445 -22.19 11.79 -4.45
C HIS A 445 -20.94 12.66 -4.27
N ILE A 446 -21.11 13.90 -3.80
CA ILE A 446 -20.00 14.81 -3.51
C ILE A 446 -19.21 14.36 -2.28
N SER A 447 -19.87 13.88 -1.21
CA SER A 447 -19.18 13.40 -0.01
C SER A 447 -18.38 12.12 -0.30
N ALA A 448 -18.98 11.17 -1.03
CA ALA A 448 -18.27 9.97 -1.48
C ALA A 448 -17.04 10.32 -2.33
N ALA A 449 -17.16 11.28 -3.25
CA ALA A 449 -16.04 11.75 -4.06
C ALA A 449 -14.95 12.45 -3.22
N GLN A 450 -15.35 13.24 -2.21
CA GLN A 450 -14.42 13.88 -1.29
C GLN A 450 -13.66 12.85 -0.44
N ASP A 451 -14.33 11.81 0.05
CA ASP A 451 -13.71 10.74 0.83
C ASP A 451 -12.68 9.97 0.00
N VAL A 452 -13.04 9.60 -1.23
CA VAL A 452 -12.12 8.95 -2.18
C VAL A 452 -10.90 9.83 -2.42
N LEU A 453 -11.10 11.14 -2.65
CA LEU A 453 -10.01 12.10 -2.85
C LEU A 453 -9.12 12.20 -1.59
N ASN A 454 -9.71 12.28 -0.40
CA ASN A 454 -8.98 12.35 0.86
C ASN A 454 -8.09 11.11 1.08
N LEU A 455 -8.62 9.92 0.80
CA LEU A 455 -7.90 8.66 0.97
C LEU A 455 -6.74 8.48 -0.01
N THR A 456 -6.66 9.26 -1.10
CA THR A 456 -5.46 9.27 -1.97
C THR A 456 -4.23 9.86 -1.30
N ARG A 457 -4.41 10.59 -0.17
CA ARG A 457 -3.34 11.22 0.61
C ARG A 457 -2.99 10.46 1.90
N MET A 458 -3.59 9.29 2.10
CA MET A 458 -3.40 8.46 3.29
C MET A 458 -2.40 7.32 3.10
N ASN A 459 -1.35 7.56 2.31
CA ASN A 459 -0.31 6.57 2.05
C ASN A 459 0.92 6.81 2.93
N TRP A 460 1.04 6.11 4.06
CA TRP A 460 2.20 6.23 4.97
C TRP A 460 3.46 5.45 4.52
N ASN A 461 3.47 4.91 3.31
CA ASN A 461 4.67 4.27 2.75
C ASN A 461 5.57 5.27 1.99
N THR A 462 5.09 6.49 1.75
CA THR A 462 5.82 7.50 0.95
C THR A 462 5.33 8.91 1.30
N ALA A 463 6.20 9.91 1.14
CA ALA A 463 5.80 11.32 1.23
C ALA A 463 5.28 11.88 -0.12
N ASP A 464 5.14 11.00 -1.12
CA ASP A 464 4.71 11.36 -2.46
C ASP A 464 3.19 11.54 -2.56
N ILE A 465 2.77 12.71 -3.03
CA ILE A 465 1.38 13.09 -3.23
C ILE A 465 0.84 12.75 -4.62
N ARG A 466 1.61 12.06 -5.48
CA ARG A 466 1.14 11.70 -6.84
C ARG A 466 0.23 10.48 -6.87
N GLY A 467 -0.08 9.87 -5.72
CA GLY A 467 -0.94 8.69 -5.61
C GLY A 467 -2.32 8.92 -6.23
N LYS A 468 -2.70 8.02 -7.16
CA LYS A 468 -3.99 8.10 -7.88
C LYS A 468 -5.11 7.34 -7.18
N TRP A 469 -4.80 6.18 -6.61
CA TRP A 469 -5.76 5.29 -5.96
C TRP A 469 -5.90 5.64 -4.47
N PRO A 470 -7.11 5.54 -3.89
CA PRO A 470 -7.27 5.66 -2.45
C PRO A 470 -6.57 4.51 -1.73
N VAL A 471 -6.08 4.78 -0.51
CA VAL A 471 -5.31 3.82 0.29
C VAL A 471 -6.03 2.48 0.50
N THR A 472 -7.36 2.50 0.56
CA THR A 472 -8.23 1.30 0.69
C THR A 472 -8.02 0.29 -0.43
N LEU A 473 -7.62 0.73 -1.64
CA LEU A 473 -7.42 -0.14 -2.81
C LEU A 473 -5.96 -0.19 -3.28
N SER A 474 -5.15 0.84 -3.03
CA SER A 474 -3.80 0.99 -3.61
C SER A 474 -2.76 -0.06 -3.17
N PHE A 475 -3.07 -0.87 -2.16
CA PHE A 475 -2.19 -1.93 -1.66
C PHE A 475 -2.76 -3.32 -1.83
N ALA A 476 -3.97 -3.47 -2.38
CA ALA A 476 -4.66 -4.75 -2.55
C ALA A 476 -3.78 -5.84 -3.17
N ARG A 477 -3.18 -5.55 -4.32
CA ARG A 477 -2.29 -6.47 -5.03
C ARG A 477 -1.06 -6.88 -4.20
N ARG A 478 -0.45 -5.93 -3.49
CA ARG A 478 0.72 -6.18 -2.63
C ARG A 478 0.37 -7.00 -1.39
N VAL A 479 -0.74 -6.65 -0.74
CA VAL A 479 -1.26 -7.37 0.43
C VAL A 479 -1.57 -8.81 0.05
N GLY A 480 -2.26 -9.01 -1.07
CA GLY A 480 -2.58 -10.35 -1.56
C GLY A 480 -1.36 -11.18 -1.87
N GLY A 481 -0.39 -10.64 -2.61
CA GLY A 481 0.85 -11.36 -2.90
C GLY A 481 1.63 -11.79 -1.64
N ILE A 482 1.65 -10.96 -0.59
CA ILE A 482 2.30 -11.31 0.69
C ILE A 482 1.52 -12.40 1.44
N LEU A 483 0.19 -12.27 1.53
CA LEU A 483 -0.63 -13.26 2.23
C LEU A 483 -0.57 -14.61 1.50
N ASP A 484 -0.44 -14.63 0.19
CA ASP A 484 -0.30 -15.85 -0.62
C ASP A 484 0.98 -16.60 -0.28
N GLU A 485 2.10 -15.88 -0.10
CA GLU A 485 3.36 -16.46 0.35
C GLU A 485 3.34 -16.85 1.84
N TYR A 486 2.48 -16.22 2.65
CA TYR A 486 2.29 -16.58 4.06
C TYR A 486 1.56 -17.93 4.22
N GLY A 487 0.65 -18.24 3.29
CA GLY A 487 -0.14 -19.48 3.31
C GLY A 487 -1.31 -19.44 4.31
N GLU A 488 -1.72 -20.62 4.76
CA GLU A 488 -2.87 -20.83 5.67
C GLU A 488 -2.46 -21.15 7.11
N GLU A 489 -1.17 -21.32 7.39
CA GLU A 489 -0.68 -21.72 8.71
C GLU A 489 -0.55 -20.52 9.67
N GLY A 490 -1.42 -20.50 10.68
CA GLY A 490 -1.43 -19.48 11.73
C GLY A 490 -2.20 -18.21 11.37
N GLU A 491 -2.56 -17.41 12.38
CA GLU A 491 -3.24 -16.14 12.16
C GLU A 491 -2.22 -15.06 11.75
N PRO A 492 -2.30 -14.50 10.52
CA PRO A 492 -1.41 -13.45 10.09
C PRO A 492 -1.64 -12.16 10.89
N VAL A 493 -0.59 -11.37 11.08
CA VAL A 493 -0.73 -10.07 11.73
C VAL A 493 -1.52 -9.14 10.80
N THR A 494 -2.60 -8.55 11.32
CA THR A 494 -3.51 -7.72 10.52
C THR A 494 -3.00 -6.30 10.31
N SER A 495 -2.05 -5.82 11.11
CA SER A 495 -1.55 -4.44 11.04
C SER A 495 -0.88 -4.13 9.69
N PHE A 496 -1.25 -2.98 9.10
CA PHE A 496 -0.83 -2.62 7.74
C PHE A 496 0.69 -2.43 7.58
N ARG A 497 1.42 -2.14 8.67
CA ARG A 497 2.88 -1.97 8.70
C ARG A 497 3.69 -3.16 8.17
N TYR A 498 3.12 -4.37 8.21
CA TYR A 498 3.77 -5.58 7.69
C TYR A 498 3.63 -5.72 6.17
N PHE A 499 2.66 -5.03 5.56
CA PHE A 499 2.34 -5.15 4.14
C PHE A 499 2.99 -4.06 3.29
N VAL A 500 3.16 -2.86 3.84
CA VAL A 500 3.65 -1.68 3.10
C VAL A 500 5.14 -1.68 2.82
#